data_AF-A0A7Y6PXT8-F1
#
_entry.id   AF-A0A7Y6PXT8-F1
#
_cell.length_a   1.000
_cell.length_b   1.000
_cell.length_c   1.000
_cell.angle_alpha   90.00
_cell.angle_beta   90.00
_cell.angle_gamma   90.00
#
_symmetry.space_group_name_H-M   'P 1'
#
loop_
_entity.id
_entity.type
_entity.pdbx_description
1 polymer ?
#
loop_
_entity_poly.entity_id
_entity_poly.type
_entity_poly.pdbx_seq_one_letter_code
_entity_poly.pdbx_strand_id
1 'polypeptide(L)'
;MSAPAPELVSAARALASGDGIGALSLVGRASGPVALALRGIAYAQLGDLELARDALERALATTDEPRLAARARAALVEIAFAEGDPAQAARAARTSADELARLGDDRNAAMQRLVAARAEVLLGRLGEARRVVGDVLASRLPPDVRAIASLAEAEIATRALAATDATAALARARTALEGAPNPLLSRELAAREAELSSSVARIEQAGAARDADLFAIEEAGRGDLFLVDACRRIAIAGRARVPLAKRPVLFMLLVDLARAAPASVSRDALAAHAFEARKINESHRGRLRVEIGRLRKVLEGLGAEPVATPDGYSLHSRRPVALLVPRDEDDASRVAILLGDGASWSAQQIAESAGISKRTAQRALSELVDSGRALRTGGGRNVRYTRPGAPIASRMLLLGLAPDVASNESEDKAS
;
A
#
# COMPACT_ATOMS: atom_id res chain seq x y z
N MET A 1 2.01 -30.75 -29.86
CA MET A 1 2.22 -30.62 -28.40
C MET A 1 1.43 -31.72 -27.72
N SER A 2 2.07 -32.56 -26.90
CA SER A 2 1.33 -33.55 -26.10
C SER A 2 0.47 -32.82 -25.07
N ALA A 3 -0.75 -33.29 -24.82
CA ALA A 3 -1.61 -32.70 -23.80
C ALA A 3 -0.90 -32.73 -22.43
N PRO A 4 -0.97 -31.66 -21.61
CA PRO A 4 -0.37 -31.67 -20.29
C PRO A 4 -0.97 -32.79 -19.45
N ALA A 5 -0.13 -33.48 -18.67
CA ALA A 5 -0.59 -34.54 -17.77
C ALA A 5 -1.72 -34.00 -16.85
N PRO A 6 -2.80 -34.77 -16.60
CA PRO A 6 -3.95 -34.32 -15.79
C PRO A 6 -3.59 -33.78 -14.40
N GLU A 7 -2.47 -34.27 -13.85
CA GLU A 7 -1.92 -33.85 -12.55
C GLU A 7 -1.37 -32.41 -12.61
N LEU A 8 -0.70 -32.02 -13.70
CA LEU A 8 -0.17 -30.66 -13.89
C LEU A 8 -1.29 -29.64 -14.07
N VAL A 9 -2.37 -30.06 -14.72
CA VAL A 9 -3.61 -29.28 -14.84
C VAL A 9 -4.23 -29.03 -13.47
N SER A 10 -4.33 -30.09 -12.67
CA SER A 10 -4.90 -30.00 -11.33
C SER A 10 -4.02 -29.15 -10.41
N ALA A 11 -2.69 -29.26 -10.54
CA ALA A 11 -1.74 -28.42 -9.81
C ALA A 11 -1.87 -26.95 -10.19
N ALA A 12 -2.02 -26.64 -11.49
CA ALA A 12 -2.28 -25.29 -11.96
C ALA A 12 -3.57 -24.69 -11.36
N ARG A 13 -4.65 -25.47 -11.27
CA ARG A 13 -5.90 -25.04 -10.60
C ARG A 13 -5.72 -24.86 -9.10
N ALA A 14 -5.01 -25.76 -8.44
CA ALA A 14 -4.69 -25.63 -7.02
C ALA A 14 -3.93 -24.33 -6.76
N LEU A 15 -2.89 -24.05 -7.55
CA LEU A 15 -2.17 -22.78 -7.51
C LEU A 15 -3.08 -21.59 -7.73
N ALA A 16 -3.96 -21.62 -8.74
CA ALA A 16 -4.91 -20.54 -9.05
C ALA A 16 -5.85 -20.21 -7.86
N SER A 17 -6.09 -21.17 -6.97
CA SER A 17 -6.86 -20.97 -5.73
C SER A 17 -6.01 -20.62 -4.50
N GLY A 18 -4.68 -20.59 -4.64
CA GLY A 18 -3.75 -20.34 -3.54
C GLY A 18 -3.27 -21.58 -2.78
N ASP A 19 -3.61 -22.78 -3.25
CA ASP A 19 -3.22 -24.03 -2.63
C ASP A 19 -1.84 -24.49 -3.11
N GLY A 20 -0.80 -23.79 -2.63
CA GLY A 20 0.59 -24.13 -2.92
C GLY A 20 0.98 -25.52 -2.43
N ILE A 21 0.42 -25.99 -1.30
CA ILE A 21 0.72 -27.32 -0.75
C ILE A 21 0.13 -28.41 -1.64
N GLY A 22 -1.17 -28.30 -1.98
CA GLY A 22 -1.82 -29.25 -2.87
C GLY A 22 -1.17 -29.27 -4.25
N ALA A 23 -0.76 -28.12 -4.78
CA ALA A 23 0.00 -28.05 -6.01
C ALA A 23 1.34 -28.81 -5.94
N LEU A 24 2.10 -28.67 -4.84
CA LEU A 24 3.34 -29.43 -4.64
C LEU A 24 3.09 -30.94 -4.56
N SER A 25 2.00 -31.35 -3.89
CA SER A 25 1.60 -32.77 -3.81
C SER A 25 1.27 -33.34 -5.19
N LEU A 26 0.61 -32.57 -6.06
CA LEU A 26 0.23 -32.97 -7.41
C LEU A 26 1.42 -32.97 -8.39
N VAL A 27 2.33 -31.99 -8.29
CA VAL A 27 3.52 -31.91 -9.13
C VAL A 27 4.56 -32.99 -8.74
N GLY A 28 4.63 -33.33 -7.45
CA GLY A 28 5.54 -34.35 -6.93
C GLY A 28 7.00 -34.10 -7.30
N ARG A 29 7.69 -35.13 -7.81
CA ARG A 29 9.11 -35.08 -8.26
C ARG A 29 9.28 -34.82 -9.76
N ALA A 30 8.20 -34.51 -10.49
CA ALA A 30 8.28 -34.26 -11.92
C ALA A 30 9.28 -33.12 -12.22
N SER A 31 10.19 -33.35 -13.17
CA SER A 31 11.29 -32.42 -13.47
C SER A 31 11.18 -31.79 -14.85
N GLY A 32 10.04 -31.97 -15.53
CA GLY A 32 9.77 -31.28 -16.79
C GLY A 32 9.61 -29.76 -16.57
N PRO A 33 9.78 -28.93 -17.62
CA PRO A 33 9.81 -27.48 -17.46
C PRO A 33 8.51 -26.90 -16.87
N VAL A 34 7.36 -27.42 -17.27
CA VAL A 34 6.05 -27.04 -16.72
C VAL A 34 5.94 -27.38 -15.23
N ALA A 35 6.36 -28.59 -14.85
CA ALA A 35 6.36 -29.02 -13.45
C ALA A 35 7.29 -28.15 -12.58
N LEU A 36 8.47 -27.80 -13.10
CA LEU A 36 9.40 -26.89 -12.43
C LEU A 36 8.80 -25.49 -12.26
N ALA A 37 8.14 -24.95 -13.29
CA ALA A 37 7.48 -23.66 -13.20
C ALA A 37 6.34 -23.65 -12.15
N LEU A 38 5.46 -24.66 -12.17
CA LEU A 38 4.40 -24.81 -11.18
C LEU A 38 4.96 -24.97 -9.76
N ARG A 39 6.04 -25.75 -9.59
CA ARG A 39 6.73 -25.89 -8.31
C ARG A 39 7.31 -24.57 -7.81
N GLY A 40 7.94 -23.80 -8.69
CA GLY A 40 8.48 -22.49 -8.35
C GLY A 40 7.41 -21.50 -7.90
N ILE A 41 6.26 -21.49 -8.59
CA ILE A 41 5.09 -20.70 -8.19
C ILE A 41 4.57 -21.14 -6.81
N ALA A 42 4.49 -22.46 -6.57
CA ALA A 42 4.05 -22.99 -5.29
C ALA A 42 4.97 -22.55 -4.13
N TYR A 43 6.30 -22.64 -4.32
CA TYR A 43 7.26 -22.17 -3.32
C TYR A 43 7.13 -20.67 -3.04
N ALA A 44 6.90 -19.86 -4.08
CA ALA A 44 6.68 -18.43 -3.92
C ALA A 44 5.39 -18.12 -3.13
N GLN A 45 4.30 -18.87 -3.36
CA GLN A 45 3.07 -18.75 -2.55
C GLN A 45 3.30 -19.10 -1.08
N LEU A 46 4.15 -20.08 -0.80
CA LEU A 46 4.56 -20.48 0.56
C LEU A 46 5.61 -19.53 1.18
N GLY A 47 6.15 -18.60 0.40
CA GLY A 47 7.12 -17.60 0.84
C GLY A 47 8.58 -18.06 0.83
N ASP A 48 8.88 -19.22 0.23
CA ASP A 48 10.25 -19.68 0.00
C ASP A 48 10.75 -19.17 -1.36
N LEU A 49 11.21 -17.92 -1.38
CA LEU A 49 11.62 -17.23 -2.60
C LEU A 49 12.92 -17.79 -3.21
N GLU A 50 13.76 -18.42 -2.39
CA GLU A 50 15.01 -19.05 -2.84
C GLU A 50 14.68 -20.32 -3.63
N LEU A 51 13.89 -21.23 -3.05
CA LEU A 51 13.44 -22.42 -3.77
C LEU A 51 12.58 -22.07 -4.99
N ALA A 52 11.79 -21.01 -4.91
CA ALA A 52 11.01 -20.52 -6.03
C ALA A 52 11.89 -20.11 -7.21
N ARG A 53 12.92 -19.28 -6.95
CA ARG A 53 13.87 -18.82 -7.95
C ARG A 53 14.58 -19.99 -8.61
N ASP A 54 15.16 -20.90 -7.83
CA ASP A 54 15.89 -22.06 -8.33
C ASP A 54 15.02 -22.93 -9.25
N ALA A 55 13.76 -23.16 -8.88
CA ALA A 55 12.83 -23.94 -9.69
C ALA A 55 12.48 -23.24 -11.02
N LEU A 56 12.26 -21.92 -10.99
CA LEU A 56 11.93 -21.12 -12.18
C LEU A 56 13.10 -20.95 -13.14
N GLU A 57 14.31 -20.74 -12.63
CA GLU A 57 15.54 -20.68 -13.44
C GLU A 57 15.79 -22.02 -14.15
N ARG A 58 15.59 -23.14 -13.45
CA ARG A 58 15.65 -24.48 -14.06
C ARG A 58 14.56 -24.71 -15.10
N ALA A 59 13.33 -24.25 -14.84
CA ALA A 59 12.25 -24.31 -15.84
C ALA A 59 12.64 -23.54 -17.11
N LEU A 60 13.19 -22.33 -16.94
CA LEU A 60 13.64 -21.49 -18.04
C LEU A 60 14.81 -22.11 -18.82
N ALA A 61 15.76 -22.74 -18.12
CA ALA A 61 16.92 -23.38 -18.74
C ALA A 61 16.57 -24.66 -19.53
N THR A 62 15.40 -25.26 -19.29
CA THR A 62 15.01 -26.57 -19.85
C THR A 62 13.81 -26.49 -20.80
N THR A 63 13.19 -25.32 -20.96
CA THR A 63 12.05 -25.13 -21.86
C THR A 63 12.49 -24.60 -23.22
N ASP A 64 11.94 -25.18 -24.28
CA ASP A 64 12.02 -24.65 -25.65
C ASP A 64 10.74 -23.88 -26.05
N GLU A 65 9.76 -23.76 -25.15
CA GLU A 65 8.48 -23.11 -25.43
C GLU A 65 8.56 -21.60 -25.09
N PRO A 66 8.45 -20.68 -26.07
CA PRO A 66 8.64 -19.25 -25.84
C PRO A 66 7.68 -18.67 -24.79
N ARG A 67 6.42 -19.13 -24.78
CA ARG A 67 5.40 -18.67 -23.83
C ARG A 67 5.72 -19.11 -22.39
N LEU A 68 6.15 -20.36 -22.20
CA LEU A 68 6.56 -20.84 -20.88
C LEU A 68 7.82 -20.11 -20.39
N ALA A 69 8.78 -19.86 -21.28
CA ALA A 69 9.98 -19.08 -20.96
C ALA A 69 9.64 -17.64 -20.52
N ALA A 70 8.73 -16.96 -21.23
CA ALA A 70 8.28 -15.62 -20.88
C ALA A 70 7.55 -15.59 -19.53
N ARG A 71 6.71 -16.60 -19.24
CA ARG A 71 6.04 -16.76 -17.93
C ARG A 71 7.04 -17.00 -16.80
N ALA A 72 8.04 -17.85 -17.01
CA ALA A 72 9.09 -18.08 -16.01
C ALA A 72 9.89 -16.80 -15.72
N ARG A 73 10.23 -16.01 -16.76
CA ARG A 73 10.85 -14.69 -16.59
C ARG A 73 9.95 -13.72 -15.83
N ALA A 74 8.65 -13.68 -16.14
CA ALA A 74 7.68 -12.84 -15.45
C ALA A 74 7.62 -13.17 -13.95
N ALA A 75 7.61 -14.46 -13.59
CA ALA A 75 7.68 -14.91 -12.20
C ALA A 75 8.95 -14.45 -11.49
N LEU A 76 10.11 -14.55 -12.18
CA LEU A 76 11.39 -14.10 -11.65
C LEU A 76 11.43 -12.59 -11.42
N VAL A 77 10.77 -11.80 -12.29
CA VAL A 77 10.61 -10.35 -12.09
C VAL A 77 9.86 -10.06 -10.79
N GLU A 78 8.79 -10.80 -10.50
CA GLU A 78 8.02 -10.63 -9.26
C GLU A 78 8.82 -11.01 -8.02
N ILE A 79 9.59 -12.11 -8.08
CA ILE A 79 10.51 -12.51 -7.01
C ILE A 79 11.56 -11.42 -6.77
N ALA A 80 12.18 -10.91 -7.84
CA ALA A 80 13.16 -9.83 -7.75
C ALA A 80 12.56 -8.54 -7.20
N PHE A 81 11.31 -8.24 -7.55
CA PHE A 81 10.59 -7.09 -7.01
C PHE A 81 10.35 -7.19 -5.49
N ALA A 82 10.10 -8.39 -4.96
CA ALA A 82 9.95 -8.58 -3.51
C ALA A 82 11.25 -8.30 -2.73
N GLU A 83 12.41 -8.36 -3.39
CA GLU A 83 13.73 -8.24 -2.78
C GLU A 83 14.51 -6.96 -3.17
N GLY A 84 14.10 -6.27 -4.25
CA GLY A 84 14.92 -5.30 -4.95
C GLY A 84 14.36 -3.87 -5.07
N ASP A 85 15.00 -3.06 -5.93
CA ASP A 85 14.62 -1.67 -6.20
C ASP A 85 13.29 -1.59 -6.98
N PRO A 86 12.26 -0.91 -6.45
CA PRO A 86 10.99 -0.71 -7.15
C PRO A 86 11.14 -0.09 -8.54
N ALA A 87 12.10 0.82 -8.75
CA ALA A 87 12.28 1.45 -10.07
C ALA A 87 12.79 0.47 -11.12
N GLN A 88 13.72 -0.41 -10.75
CA GLN A 88 14.18 -1.51 -11.60
C GLN A 88 13.06 -2.50 -11.89
N ALA A 89 12.31 -2.90 -10.86
CA ALA A 89 11.19 -3.81 -11.01
C ALA A 89 10.10 -3.28 -11.94
N ALA A 90 9.76 -1.99 -11.84
CA ALA A 90 8.79 -1.36 -12.74
C ALA A 90 9.19 -1.48 -14.21
N ARG A 91 10.49 -1.30 -14.51
CA ARG A 91 11.03 -1.47 -15.88
C ARG A 91 10.97 -2.93 -16.33
N ALA A 92 11.41 -3.85 -15.48
CA ALA A 92 11.42 -5.27 -15.80
C ALA A 92 10.01 -5.82 -16.03
N ALA A 93 9.04 -5.41 -15.21
CA ALA A 93 7.63 -5.79 -15.34
C ALA A 93 7.00 -5.28 -16.65
N ARG A 94 7.31 -4.03 -17.05
CA ARG A 94 6.87 -3.49 -18.36
C ARG A 94 7.45 -4.30 -19.53
N THR A 95 8.75 -4.58 -19.51
CA THR A 95 9.41 -5.41 -20.54
C THR A 95 8.78 -6.81 -20.62
N SER A 96 8.51 -7.42 -19.47
CA SER A 96 7.87 -8.74 -19.40
C SER A 96 6.44 -8.71 -19.94
N ALA A 97 5.65 -7.67 -19.59
CA ALA A 97 4.31 -7.48 -20.13
C ALA A 97 4.29 -7.37 -21.66
N ASP A 98 5.23 -6.61 -22.24
CA ASP A 98 5.34 -6.46 -23.68
C ASP A 98 5.75 -7.75 -24.39
N GLU A 99 6.63 -8.54 -23.77
CA GLU A 99 7.00 -9.87 -24.26
C GLU A 99 5.82 -10.83 -24.26
N LEU A 100 5.08 -10.91 -23.15
CA LEU A 100 3.90 -11.77 -23.02
C LEU A 100 2.81 -11.37 -24.02
N ALA A 101 2.56 -10.07 -24.20
CA ALA A 101 1.60 -9.57 -25.18
C ALA A 101 1.99 -9.95 -26.62
N ARG A 102 3.28 -9.86 -26.99
CA ARG A 102 3.77 -10.31 -28.32
C ARG A 102 3.55 -11.81 -28.55
N LEU A 103 3.54 -12.62 -27.48
CA LEU A 103 3.30 -14.06 -27.52
C LEU A 103 1.81 -14.45 -27.40
N GLY A 104 0.91 -13.45 -27.42
CA GLY A 104 -0.54 -13.63 -27.29
C GLY A 104 -1.00 -14.04 -25.90
N ASP A 105 -0.21 -13.77 -24.86
CA ASP A 105 -0.52 -14.10 -23.47
C ASP A 105 -1.03 -12.88 -22.71
N ASP A 106 -2.20 -12.40 -23.13
CA ASP A 106 -2.80 -11.15 -22.64
C ASP A 106 -3.09 -11.19 -21.14
N ARG A 107 -3.44 -12.38 -20.62
CA ARG A 107 -3.69 -12.60 -19.19
C ARG A 107 -2.44 -12.26 -18.39
N ASN A 108 -1.30 -12.86 -18.72
CA ASN A 108 -0.05 -12.61 -17.99
C ASN A 108 0.51 -11.22 -18.27
N ALA A 109 0.31 -10.68 -19.47
CA ALA A 109 0.69 -9.30 -19.77
C ALA A 109 -0.07 -8.30 -18.88
N ALA A 110 -1.38 -8.49 -18.66
CA ALA A 110 -2.16 -7.67 -17.74
C ALA A 110 -1.64 -7.77 -16.30
N MET A 111 -1.30 -8.99 -15.85
CA MET A 111 -0.75 -9.21 -14.51
C MET A 111 0.59 -8.49 -14.31
N GLN A 112 1.50 -8.55 -15.28
CA GLN A 112 2.77 -7.83 -15.23
C GLN A 112 2.59 -6.30 -15.28
N ARG A 113 1.54 -5.78 -15.94
CA ARG A 113 1.18 -4.36 -15.84
C ARG A 113 0.74 -3.98 -14.42
N LEU A 114 0.01 -4.86 -13.72
CA LEU A 114 -0.36 -4.63 -12.32
C LEU A 114 0.86 -4.68 -11.38
N VAL A 115 1.87 -5.54 -11.65
CA VAL A 115 3.18 -5.50 -10.97
C VAL A 115 3.84 -4.14 -11.17
N ALA A 116 3.86 -3.63 -12.41
CA ALA A 116 4.41 -2.31 -12.70
C ALA A 116 3.65 -1.20 -11.94
N ALA A 117 2.31 -1.22 -11.95
CA ALA A 117 1.51 -0.24 -11.19
C ALA A 117 1.85 -0.24 -9.70
N ARG A 118 2.08 -1.41 -9.11
CA ARG A 118 2.50 -1.51 -7.71
C ARG A 118 3.87 -0.91 -7.46
N ALA A 119 4.83 -1.15 -8.34
CA ALA A 119 6.13 -0.52 -8.23
C ALA A 119 6.01 1.02 -8.27
N GLU A 120 5.11 1.56 -9.10
CA GLU A 120 4.79 2.99 -9.13
C GLU A 120 4.19 3.49 -7.81
N VAL A 121 3.33 2.70 -7.14
CA VAL A 121 2.82 3.01 -5.80
C VAL A 121 3.95 3.11 -4.78
N LEU A 122 4.87 2.14 -4.75
CA LEU A 122 6.02 2.15 -3.82
C LEU A 122 6.96 3.33 -4.07
N LEU A 123 7.03 3.83 -5.30
CA LEU A 123 7.79 5.03 -5.66
C LEU A 123 7.03 6.34 -5.36
N GLY A 124 5.83 6.27 -4.78
CA GLY A 124 4.98 7.42 -4.50
C GLY A 124 4.32 8.04 -5.74
N ARG A 125 4.39 7.39 -6.90
CA ARG A 125 3.86 7.87 -8.19
C ARG A 125 2.43 7.37 -8.41
N LEU A 126 1.53 7.71 -7.48
CA LEU A 126 0.14 7.26 -7.48
C LEU A 126 -0.64 7.60 -8.77
N GLY A 127 -0.31 8.72 -9.42
CA GLY A 127 -0.93 9.09 -10.70
C GLY A 127 -0.60 8.13 -11.83
N GLU A 128 0.67 7.70 -11.92
CA GLU A 128 1.13 6.72 -12.90
C GLU A 128 0.57 5.34 -12.59
N ALA A 129 0.55 4.93 -11.32
CA ALA A 129 -0.09 3.69 -10.90
C ALA A 129 -1.57 3.64 -11.32
N ARG A 130 -2.32 4.73 -11.10
CA ARG A 130 -3.73 4.85 -11.50
C ARG A 130 -3.90 4.71 -13.00
N ARG A 131 -3.03 5.37 -13.79
CA ARG A 131 -3.05 5.31 -15.26
C ARG A 131 -2.86 3.87 -15.74
N VAL A 132 -1.85 3.17 -15.23
CA VAL A 132 -1.56 1.78 -15.58
C VAL A 132 -2.72 0.84 -15.22
N VAL A 133 -3.30 0.97 -14.02
CA VAL A 133 -4.46 0.15 -13.63
C VAL A 133 -5.69 0.46 -14.48
N GLY A 134 -5.93 1.73 -14.81
CA GLY A 134 -7.00 2.14 -15.72
C GLY A 134 -6.87 1.52 -17.11
N ASP A 135 -5.66 1.54 -17.69
CA ASP A 135 -5.37 0.91 -18.99
C ASP A 135 -5.67 -0.59 -18.96
N VAL A 136 -5.30 -1.28 -17.87
CA VAL A 136 -5.61 -2.71 -17.68
C VAL A 136 -7.13 -2.93 -17.60
N LEU A 137 -7.84 -2.18 -16.76
CA LEU A 137 -9.30 -2.32 -16.56
C LEU A 137 -10.12 -2.04 -17.83
N ALA A 138 -9.60 -1.19 -18.72
CA ALA A 138 -10.21 -0.89 -20.03
C ALA A 138 -10.09 -2.04 -21.04
N SER A 139 -9.21 -3.01 -20.81
CA SER A 139 -9.05 -4.18 -21.67
C SER A 139 -10.06 -5.29 -21.38
N ARG A 140 -10.18 -6.26 -22.29
CA ARG A 140 -10.95 -7.49 -22.04
C ARG A 140 -10.16 -8.39 -21.09
N LEU A 141 -10.66 -8.53 -19.87
CA LEU A 141 -10.02 -9.30 -18.81
C LEU A 141 -10.90 -10.48 -18.38
N PRO A 142 -10.30 -11.65 -18.09
CA PRO A 142 -10.92 -12.68 -17.28
C PRO A 142 -11.40 -12.14 -15.92
N PRO A 143 -12.46 -12.71 -15.31
CA PRO A 143 -13.04 -12.17 -14.07
C PRO A 143 -12.05 -12.13 -12.90
N ASP A 144 -11.18 -13.12 -12.75
CA ASP A 144 -10.14 -13.16 -11.72
C ASP A 144 -9.14 -12.01 -11.86
N VAL A 145 -8.65 -11.74 -13.08
CA VAL A 145 -7.74 -10.61 -13.34
C VAL A 145 -8.45 -9.27 -13.13
N ARG A 146 -9.73 -9.16 -13.50
CA ARG A 146 -10.55 -7.97 -13.22
C ARG A 146 -10.70 -7.71 -11.72
N ALA A 147 -10.89 -8.77 -10.92
CA ALA A 147 -10.94 -8.64 -9.47
C ALA A 147 -9.61 -8.10 -8.91
N ILE A 148 -8.47 -8.65 -9.36
CA ILE A 148 -7.14 -8.20 -8.94
C ILE A 148 -6.89 -6.74 -9.33
N ALA A 149 -7.21 -6.35 -10.58
CA ALA A 149 -7.07 -4.98 -11.03
C ALA A 149 -7.95 -4.00 -10.24
N SER A 150 -9.17 -4.42 -9.88
CA SER A 150 -10.09 -3.60 -9.07
C SER A 150 -9.62 -3.46 -7.62
N LEU A 151 -9.03 -4.52 -7.04
CA LEU A 151 -8.36 -4.44 -5.72
C LEU A 151 -7.15 -3.49 -5.77
N ALA A 152 -6.37 -3.51 -6.85
CA ALA A 152 -5.26 -2.58 -7.05
C ALA A 152 -5.74 -1.12 -7.17
N GLU A 153 -6.85 -0.89 -7.87
CA GLU A 153 -7.49 0.42 -7.97
C GLU A 153 -7.95 0.93 -6.60
N ALA A 154 -8.62 0.07 -5.82
CA ALA A 154 -9.07 0.39 -4.46
C ALA A 154 -7.91 0.77 -3.55
N GLU A 155 -6.79 0.07 -3.67
CA GLU A 155 -5.57 0.35 -2.94
C GLU A 155 -4.97 1.73 -3.27
N ILE A 156 -4.92 2.07 -4.56
CA ILE A 156 -4.42 3.37 -5.02
C ILE A 156 -5.34 4.49 -4.52
N ALA A 157 -6.65 4.28 -4.57
CA ALA A 157 -7.64 5.21 -4.05
C ALA A 157 -7.51 5.40 -2.53
N THR A 158 -7.32 4.31 -1.79
CA THR A 158 -7.07 4.32 -0.33
C THR A 158 -5.84 5.16 0.01
N ARG A 159 -4.71 4.95 -0.68
CA ARG A 159 -3.50 5.77 -0.48
C ARG A 159 -3.66 7.23 -0.89
N ALA A 160 -4.59 7.52 -1.79
CA ALA A 160 -4.95 8.87 -2.17
C ALA A 160 -5.92 9.55 -1.17
N LEU A 161 -6.32 8.87 -0.09
CA LEU A 161 -7.39 9.25 0.84
C LEU A 161 -8.73 9.51 0.13
N ALA A 162 -9.00 8.71 -0.90
CA ALA A 162 -10.25 8.72 -1.65
C ALA A 162 -11.09 7.48 -1.29
N ALA A 163 -11.65 7.47 -0.08
CA ALA A 163 -12.39 6.32 0.48
C ALA A 163 -13.62 5.95 -0.36
N THR A 164 -14.30 6.96 -0.90
CA THR A 164 -15.44 6.79 -1.81
C THR A 164 -15.04 6.05 -3.09
N ASP A 165 -13.95 6.49 -3.73
CA ASP A 165 -13.43 5.84 -4.95
C ASP A 165 -12.93 4.41 -4.65
N ALA A 166 -12.31 4.22 -3.47
CA ALA A 166 -11.87 2.91 -3.02
C ALA A 166 -13.06 1.95 -2.86
N THR A 167 -14.16 2.41 -2.25
CA THR A 167 -15.39 1.62 -2.08
C THR A 167 -15.98 1.21 -3.43
N ALA A 168 -16.04 2.13 -4.39
CA ALA A 168 -16.52 1.83 -5.73
C ALA A 168 -15.65 0.77 -6.44
N ALA A 169 -14.32 0.81 -6.25
CA ALA A 169 -13.41 -0.19 -6.78
C ALA A 169 -13.55 -1.56 -6.08
N LEU A 170 -13.74 -1.59 -4.75
CA LEU A 170 -14.01 -2.84 -4.02
C LEU A 170 -15.35 -3.47 -4.45
N ALA A 171 -16.37 -2.68 -4.73
CA ALA A 171 -17.62 -3.17 -5.29
C ALA A 171 -17.42 -3.86 -6.66
N ARG A 172 -16.59 -3.27 -7.55
CA ARG A 172 -16.21 -3.91 -8.83
C ARG A 172 -15.44 -5.21 -8.62
N ALA A 173 -14.55 -5.26 -7.63
CA ALA A 173 -13.83 -6.47 -7.28
C ALA A 173 -14.79 -7.58 -6.81
N ARG A 174 -15.77 -7.24 -5.96
CA ARG A 174 -16.82 -8.16 -5.50
C ARG A 174 -17.60 -8.77 -6.66
N THR A 175 -18.13 -7.94 -7.56
CA THR A 175 -18.87 -8.43 -8.74
C THR A 175 -18.02 -9.34 -9.63
N ALA A 176 -16.72 -9.03 -9.79
CA ALA A 176 -15.82 -9.89 -10.55
C ALA A 176 -15.61 -11.26 -9.89
N LEU A 177 -15.56 -11.32 -8.55
CA LEU A 177 -15.42 -12.56 -7.78
C LEU A 177 -16.68 -13.41 -7.74
N GLU A 178 -17.87 -12.84 -7.95
CA GLU A 178 -19.09 -13.62 -8.16
C GLU A 178 -19.00 -14.48 -9.43
N GLY A 179 -18.36 -13.96 -10.48
CA GLY A 179 -18.14 -14.67 -11.75
C GLY A 179 -16.96 -15.66 -11.74
N ALA A 180 -15.99 -15.50 -10.83
CA ALA A 180 -14.88 -16.42 -10.64
C ALA A 180 -14.46 -16.45 -9.16
N PRO A 181 -15.13 -17.28 -8.32
CA PRO A 181 -14.85 -17.34 -6.90
C PRO A 181 -13.41 -17.72 -6.61
N ASN A 182 -12.73 -16.92 -5.79
CA ASN A 182 -11.35 -17.18 -5.37
C ASN A 182 -11.21 -16.90 -3.86
N PRO A 183 -10.96 -17.91 -3.02
CA PRO A 183 -10.92 -17.73 -1.57
C PRO A 183 -9.85 -16.72 -1.10
N LEU A 184 -8.72 -16.64 -1.78
CA LEU A 184 -7.67 -15.68 -1.44
C LEU A 184 -8.10 -14.25 -1.75
N LEU A 185 -8.66 -14.02 -2.94
CA LEU A 185 -9.14 -12.69 -3.34
C LEU A 185 -10.33 -12.24 -2.49
N SER A 186 -11.21 -13.16 -2.09
CA SER A 186 -12.31 -12.85 -1.17
C SER A 186 -11.83 -12.42 0.21
N ARG A 187 -10.76 -13.05 0.75
CA ARG A 187 -10.14 -12.62 2.00
C ARG A 187 -9.50 -11.25 1.86
N GLU A 188 -8.82 -10.99 0.74
CA GLU A 188 -8.23 -9.68 0.45
C GLU A 188 -9.30 -8.59 0.38
N LEU A 189 -10.37 -8.83 -0.37
CA LEU A 189 -11.52 -7.93 -0.46
C LEU A 189 -12.07 -7.58 0.93
N ALA A 190 -12.37 -8.59 1.76
CA ALA A 190 -12.88 -8.39 3.11
C ALA A 190 -11.91 -7.59 3.99
N ALA A 191 -10.60 -7.85 3.88
CA ALA A 191 -9.58 -7.10 4.61
C ALA A 191 -9.54 -5.62 4.22
N ARG A 192 -9.66 -5.31 2.91
CA ARG A 192 -9.68 -3.91 2.43
C ARG A 192 -10.97 -3.18 2.81
N GLU A 193 -12.10 -3.88 2.82
CA GLU A 193 -13.37 -3.30 3.28
C GLU A 193 -13.32 -2.96 4.77
N ALA A 194 -12.79 -3.87 5.59
CA ALA A 194 -12.58 -3.63 7.01
C ALA A 194 -11.65 -2.43 7.24
N GLU A 195 -10.56 -2.32 6.46
CA GLU A 195 -9.63 -1.19 6.52
C GLU A 195 -10.32 0.16 6.30
N LEU A 196 -11.20 0.29 5.29
CA LEU A 196 -11.89 1.56 4.99
C LEU A 196 -12.75 2.04 6.16
N SER A 197 -13.39 1.11 6.86
CA SER A 197 -14.27 1.39 8.01
C SER A 197 -13.51 1.50 9.35
N SER A 198 -12.23 1.15 9.38
CA SER A 198 -11.44 1.21 10.61
C SER A 198 -11.02 2.65 10.91
N SER A 199 -11.09 3.06 12.18
CA SER A 199 -10.59 4.36 12.60
C SER A 199 -9.06 4.36 12.54
N VAL A 200 -8.49 5.29 11.78
CA VAL A 200 -7.03 5.39 11.55
C VAL A 200 -6.43 6.69 12.11
N ALA A 201 -7.28 7.64 12.47
CA ALA A 201 -6.87 8.93 13.02
C ALA A 201 -7.88 9.45 14.04
N ARG A 202 -7.56 10.59 14.66
CA ARG A 202 -8.51 11.39 15.42
C ARG A 202 -8.59 12.79 14.82
N ILE A 203 -9.80 13.35 14.79
CA ILE A 203 -10.04 14.75 14.44
C ILE A 203 -10.31 15.49 15.74
N GLU A 204 -9.42 16.43 16.08
CA GLU A 204 -9.54 17.35 17.20
C GLU A 204 -10.15 18.68 16.71
N GLN A 205 -11.21 19.14 17.38
CA GLN A 205 -11.89 20.39 17.07
C GLN A 205 -12.46 21.02 18.34
N ALA A 206 -12.11 22.28 18.62
CA ALA A 206 -12.60 23.06 19.75
C ALA A 206 -12.54 22.32 21.11
N GLY A 207 -11.44 21.59 21.35
CA GLY A 207 -11.22 20.82 22.58
C GLY A 207 -11.90 19.44 22.65
N ALA A 208 -12.71 19.08 21.64
CA ALA A 208 -13.25 17.73 21.51
C ALA A 208 -12.42 16.91 20.51
N ALA A 209 -12.29 15.60 20.75
CA ALA A 209 -11.64 14.67 19.85
C ALA A 209 -12.63 13.55 19.46
N ARG A 210 -12.65 13.18 18.19
CA ARG A 210 -13.41 12.04 17.68
C ARG A 210 -12.53 11.14 16.83
N ASP A 211 -12.78 9.84 16.92
CA ASP A 211 -12.17 8.87 16.00
C ASP A 211 -12.60 9.16 14.56
N ALA A 212 -11.69 8.92 13.62
CA ALA A 212 -11.88 9.18 12.21
C ALA A 212 -11.38 7.98 11.38
N ASP A 213 -12.29 7.42 10.60
CA ASP A 213 -12.00 6.49 9.51
C ASP A 213 -11.61 7.25 8.24
N LEU A 214 -11.37 6.53 7.14
CA LEU A 214 -10.95 7.15 5.89
C LEU A 214 -12.04 8.01 5.24
N PHE A 215 -13.33 7.74 5.49
CA PHE A 215 -14.44 8.54 4.98
C PHE A 215 -14.49 9.90 5.69
N ALA A 216 -14.39 9.90 7.03
CA ALA A 216 -14.34 11.13 7.80
C ALA A 216 -13.12 12.00 7.44
N ILE A 217 -11.99 11.37 7.10
CA ILE A 217 -10.78 12.08 6.64
C ILE A 217 -10.99 12.66 5.24
N GLU A 218 -11.56 11.89 4.31
CA GLU A 218 -11.90 12.35 2.95
C GLU A 218 -12.86 13.55 2.99
N GLU A 219 -13.90 13.48 3.82
CA GLU A 219 -14.86 14.55 4.05
C GLU A 219 -14.19 15.78 4.66
N ALA A 220 -13.41 15.62 5.73
CA ALA A 220 -12.71 16.73 6.39
C ALA A 220 -11.74 17.45 5.44
N GLY A 221 -11.10 16.72 4.52
CA GLY A 221 -10.18 17.27 3.53
C GLY A 221 -10.85 17.95 2.33
N ARG A 222 -12.14 17.71 2.08
CA ARG A 222 -12.92 18.33 0.99
C ARG A 222 -13.90 19.40 1.45
N GLY A 223 -14.34 19.31 2.71
CA GLY A 223 -15.42 20.10 3.27
C GLY A 223 -15.02 21.53 3.65
N ASP A 224 -15.83 22.09 4.54
CA ASP A 224 -15.76 23.50 4.93
C ASP A 224 -14.77 23.79 6.06
N LEU A 225 -13.84 22.88 6.33
CA LEU A 225 -12.84 23.01 7.40
C LEU A 225 -11.56 23.70 6.92
N PHE A 226 -10.88 24.37 7.85
CA PHE A 226 -9.44 24.56 7.78
C PHE A 226 -8.80 23.38 8.52
N LEU A 227 -8.30 22.41 7.77
CA LEU A 227 -7.76 21.17 8.30
C LEU A 227 -6.23 21.26 8.38
N VAL A 228 -5.69 21.10 9.59
CA VAL A 228 -4.26 20.85 9.80
C VAL A 228 -4.09 19.33 9.90
N ASP A 229 -3.44 18.73 8.91
CA ASP A 229 -3.18 17.30 8.87
C ASP A 229 -1.77 17.03 9.41
N ALA A 230 -1.70 16.52 10.65
CA ALA A 230 -0.44 16.23 11.31
C ALA A 230 0.19 14.91 10.86
N CYS A 231 -0.60 14.00 10.32
CA CYS A 231 -0.11 12.76 9.73
C CYS A 231 0.74 13.03 8.48
N ARG A 232 0.31 14.00 7.65
CA ARG A 232 0.99 14.36 6.38
C ARG A 232 1.74 15.69 6.42
N ARG A 233 1.68 16.41 7.54
CA ARG A 233 2.27 17.74 7.73
C ARG A 233 1.86 18.73 6.64
N ILE A 234 0.55 18.87 6.45
CA ILE A 234 -0.06 19.72 5.42
C ILE A 234 -1.23 20.51 6.00
N ALA A 235 -1.42 21.74 5.53
CA ALA A 235 -2.63 22.53 5.81
C ALA A 235 -3.54 22.54 4.59
N ILE A 236 -4.84 22.36 4.79
CA ILE A 236 -5.84 22.20 3.74
C ILE A 236 -7.01 23.15 4.02
N ALA A 237 -7.46 23.86 2.99
CA ALA A 237 -8.68 24.65 3.03
C ALA A 237 -9.37 24.62 1.66
N GLY A 238 -10.48 23.88 1.55
CA GLY A 238 -11.11 23.58 0.26
C GLY A 238 -10.14 22.91 -0.71
N ARG A 239 -9.91 23.52 -1.88
CA ARG A 239 -8.97 22.98 -2.89
C ARG A 239 -7.49 23.33 -2.62
N ALA A 240 -7.24 24.32 -1.78
CA ALA A 240 -5.89 24.81 -1.52
C ALA A 240 -5.19 23.91 -0.50
N ARG A 241 -3.93 23.56 -0.80
CA ARG A 241 -3.11 22.67 0.02
C ARG A 241 -1.71 23.25 0.15
N VAL A 242 -1.22 23.36 1.38
CA VAL A 242 0.09 23.94 1.69
C VAL A 242 0.94 22.93 2.44
N PRO A 243 1.91 22.29 1.77
CA PRO A 243 2.83 21.34 2.41
C PRO A 243 3.76 22.06 3.39
N LEU A 244 3.85 21.55 4.61
CA LEU A 244 4.71 22.08 5.68
C LEU A 244 5.77 21.07 6.13
N ALA A 245 5.84 19.89 5.50
CA ALA A 245 6.80 18.83 5.82
C ALA A 245 8.28 19.29 5.87
N LYS A 246 8.68 20.23 5.00
CA LYS A 246 10.04 20.81 4.95
C LYS A 246 10.22 22.05 5.85
N ARG A 247 9.21 22.40 6.66
CA ARG A 247 9.16 23.60 7.50
C ARG A 247 8.72 23.21 8.93
N PRO A 248 9.50 22.38 9.64
CA PRO A 248 9.08 21.74 10.89
C PRO A 248 8.67 22.75 11.97
N VAL A 249 9.41 23.85 12.13
CA VAL A 249 9.07 24.90 13.10
C VAL A 249 7.72 25.54 12.79
N LEU A 250 7.45 25.91 11.53
CA LEU A 250 6.16 26.49 11.15
C LEU A 250 5.01 25.50 11.34
N PHE A 251 5.27 24.23 11.03
CA PHE A 251 4.32 23.16 11.22
C PHE A 251 3.96 22.96 12.70
N MET A 252 4.96 22.90 13.59
CA MET A 252 4.75 22.75 15.03
C MET A 252 3.92 23.92 15.60
N LEU A 253 4.27 25.16 15.22
CA LEU A 253 3.48 26.33 15.62
C LEU A 253 2.03 26.24 15.14
N LEU A 254 1.80 25.77 13.92
CA LEU A 254 0.45 25.61 13.38
C LEU A 254 -0.34 24.53 14.13
N VAL A 255 0.28 23.41 14.49
CA VAL A 255 -0.37 22.34 15.27
C VAL A 255 -0.82 22.87 16.63
N ASP A 256 0.06 23.56 17.37
CA ASP A 256 -0.28 24.10 18.69
C ASP A 256 -1.42 25.11 18.63
N LEU A 257 -1.35 26.01 17.64
CA LEU A 257 -2.38 27.01 17.42
C LEU A 257 -3.72 26.39 16.98
N ALA A 258 -3.68 25.36 16.13
CA ALA A 258 -4.89 24.66 15.68
C ALA A 258 -5.55 23.84 16.79
N ARG A 259 -4.75 23.16 17.62
CA ARG A 259 -5.23 22.41 18.79
C ARG A 259 -5.93 23.30 19.80
N ALA A 260 -5.38 24.49 20.04
CA ALA A 260 -5.96 25.44 20.98
C ALA A 260 -7.12 26.26 20.41
N ALA A 261 -7.31 26.29 19.09
CA ALA A 261 -8.31 27.15 18.45
C ALA A 261 -9.72 26.89 19.01
N PRO A 262 -10.50 27.95 19.31
CA PRO A 262 -10.22 29.38 19.07
C PRO A 262 -9.42 30.09 20.18
N ALA A 263 -9.02 29.38 21.25
CA ALA A 263 -8.27 29.96 22.35
C ALA A 263 -6.84 30.37 21.96
N SER A 264 -6.22 31.20 22.81
CA SER A 264 -4.83 31.62 22.64
C SER A 264 -3.86 30.65 23.29
N VAL A 265 -2.67 30.51 22.69
CA VAL A 265 -1.51 29.84 23.28
C VAL A 265 -0.49 30.89 23.69
N SER A 266 0.13 30.73 24.86
CA SER A 266 1.11 31.69 25.35
C SER A 266 2.39 31.71 24.50
N ARG A 267 3.05 32.87 24.44
CA ARG A 267 4.29 33.04 23.66
C ARG A 267 5.39 32.10 24.12
N ASP A 268 5.54 31.94 25.43
CA ASP A 268 6.58 31.10 26.01
C ASP A 268 6.27 29.61 25.78
N ALA A 269 4.99 29.19 25.80
CA ALA A 269 4.62 27.81 25.46
C ALA A 269 4.88 27.48 23.98
N LEU A 270 4.46 28.36 23.05
CA LEU A 270 4.74 28.20 21.62
C LEU A 270 6.25 28.15 21.33
N ALA A 271 7.03 29.04 21.96
CA ALA A 271 8.47 29.07 21.78
C ALA A 271 9.15 27.82 22.36
N ALA A 272 8.71 27.32 23.52
CA ALA A 272 9.27 26.13 24.15
C ALA A 272 9.06 24.89 23.27
N HIS A 273 7.86 24.71 22.75
CA HIS A 273 7.53 23.55 21.93
C HIS A 273 8.16 23.62 20.54
N ALA A 274 8.03 24.76 19.83
CA ALA A 274 8.53 24.89 18.46
C ALA A 274 10.07 24.95 18.34
N PHE A 275 10.78 25.34 19.41
CA PHE A 275 12.24 25.42 19.43
C PHE A 275 12.92 24.38 20.33
N GLU A 276 12.14 23.45 20.92
CA GLU A 276 12.63 22.42 21.85
C GLU A 276 13.45 23.01 23.02
N ALA A 277 13.08 24.22 23.47
CA ALA A 277 13.84 24.98 24.45
C ALA A 277 13.24 24.85 25.86
N ARG A 278 14.07 24.48 26.85
CA ARG A 278 13.64 24.33 28.25
C ARG A 278 13.40 25.66 28.98
N LYS A 279 14.09 26.74 28.58
CA LYS A 279 13.94 28.09 29.16
C LYS A 279 13.83 29.13 28.04
N ILE A 280 12.82 29.99 28.14
CA ILE A 280 12.54 31.03 27.15
C ILE A 280 13.19 32.35 27.56
N ASN A 281 13.86 33.00 26.60
CA ASN A 281 14.50 34.30 26.77
C ASN A 281 14.02 35.25 25.66
N GLU A 282 14.48 36.51 25.67
CA GLU A 282 14.01 37.50 24.70
C GLU A 282 14.41 37.17 23.26
N SER A 283 15.54 36.48 23.05
CA SER A 283 15.94 36.00 21.72
C SER A 283 14.94 34.98 21.17
N HIS A 284 14.50 34.02 22.00
CA HIS A 284 13.45 33.07 21.63
C HIS A 284 12.13 33.78 21.28
N ARG A 285 11.74 34.81 22.04
CA ARG A 285 10.53 35.61 21.73
C ARG A 285 10.69 36.40 20.42
N GLY A 286 11.87 36.96 20.16
CA GLY A 286 12.20 37.59 18.89
C GLY A 286 12.07 36.62 17.70
N ARG A 287 12.67 35.43 17.83
CA ARG A 287 12.56 34.36 16.82
C ARG A 287 11.10 33.93 16.60
N LEU A 288 10.32 33.76 17.66
CA LEU A 288 8.90 33.42 17.56
C LEU A 288 8.13 34.45 16.71
N ARG A 289 8.34 35.75 16.93
CA ARG A 289 7.70 36.81 16.12
C ARG A 289 8.01 36.67 14.63
N VAL A 290 9.26 36.34 14.28
CA VAL A 290 9.68 36.09 12.89
C VAL A 290 9.00 34.85 12.30
N GLU A 291 8.98 33.74 13.02
CA GLU A 291 8.36 32.50 12.55
C GLU A 291 6.84 32.61 12.43
N ILE A 292 6.18 33.36 13.33
CA ILE A 292 4.74 33.69 13.19
C ILE A 292 4.49 34.51 11.93
N GLY A 293 5.35 35.50 11.61
CA GLY A 293 5.26 36.26 10.36
C GLY A 293 5.42 35.38 9.13
N ARG A 294 6.34 34.41 9.16
CA ARG A 294 6.52 33.42 8.09
C ARG A 294 5.31 32.49 7.99
N LEU A 295 4.73 32.07 9.11
CA LEU A 295 3.53 31.24 9.13
C LEU A 295 2.34 31.96 8.49
N ARG A 296 2.12 33.25 8.81
CA ARG A 296 1.09 34.08 8.14
C ARG A 296 1.23 34.06 6.63
N LYS A 297 2.44 34.33 6.12
CA LYS A 297 2.72 34.32 4.67
C LYS A 297 2.43 32.97 4.01
N VAL A 298 2.63 31.88 4.74
CA VAL A 298 2.37 30.53 4.24
C VAL A 298 0.86 30.20 4.20
N LEU A 299 0.08 30.79 5.11
CA LEU A 299 -1.36 30.53 5.24
C LEU A 299 -2.26 31.53 4.50
N GLU A 300 -1.71 32.60 3.93
CA GLU A 300 -2.44 33.70 3.26
C GLU A 300 -3.51 33.18 2.26
N GLY A 301 -3.15 32.18 1.44
CA GLY A 301 -4.07 31.58 0.46
C GLY A 301 -5.12 30.61 1.04
N LEU A 302 -5.05 30.29 2.33
CA LEU A 302 -5.98 29.37 3.01
C LEU A 302 -7.07 30.11 3.79
N GLY A 303 -6.94 31.42 3.98
CA GLY A 303 -7.90 32.22 4.76
C GLY A 303 -7.83 31.95 6.26
N ALA A 304 -6.64 31.61 6.75
CA ALA A 304 -6.32 31.46 8.17
C ALA A 304 -5.03 32.21 8.50
N GLU A 305 -4.94 32.77 9.69
CA GLU A 305 -3.75 33.47 10.16
C GLU A 305 -3.59 33.44 11.69
N PRO A 306 -2.36 33.33 12.19
CA PRO A 306 -2.07 33.57 13.60
C PRO A 306 -2.23 35.06 13.96
N VAL A 307 -3.06 35.37 14.94
CA VAL A 307 -3.30 36.73 15.42
C VAL A 307 -2.77 36.89 16.83
N ALA A 308 -2.13 38.04 17.09
CA ALA A 308 -1.59 38.34 18.41
C ALA A 308 -2.73 38.68 19.37
N THR A 309 -2.66 38.14 20.58
CA THR A 309 -3.57 38.43 21.69
C THR A 309 -2.77 38.95 22.89
N PRO A 310 -3.42 39.47 23.95
CA PRO A 310 -2.70 39.84 25.17
C PRO A 310 -1.86 38.67 25.71
N ASP A 311 -2.46 37.48 25.77
CA ASP A 311 -1.87 36.30 26.38
C ASP A 311 -0.92 35.52 25.44
N GLY A 312 -1.00 35.75 24.13
CA GLY A 312 -0.07 35.16 23.17
C GLY A 312 -0.51 35.25 21.72
N TYR A 313 -0.84 34.11 21.12
CA TYR A 313 -1.36 34.02 19.75
C TYR A 313 -2.54 33.05 19.68
N SER A 314 -3.56 33.39 18.90
CA SER A 314 -4.66 32.51 18.50
C SER A 314 -4.62 32.26 16.99
N LEU A 315 -5.24 31.17 16.53
CA LEU A 315 -5.47 30.95 15.11
C LEU A 315 -6.86 31.46 14.73
N HIS A 316 -6.91 32.52 13.91
CA HIS A 316 -8.16 32.93 13.28
C HIS A 316 -8.26 32.32 11.89
N SER A 317 -9.45 31.85 11.54
CA SER A 317 -9.73 31.22 10.26
C SER A 317 -11.15 31.55 9.82
N ARG A 318 -11.35 31.75 8.52
CA ARG A 318 -12.69 31.91 7.91
C ARG A 318 -13.54 30.65 8.00
N ARG A 319 -12.88 29.51 8.17
CA ARG A 319 -13.47 28.17 8.29
C ARG A 319 -13.25 27.62 9.70
N PRO A 320 -14.13 26.75 10.22
CA PRO A 320 -13.86 26.03 11.46
C PRO A 320 -12.52 25.29 11.38
N VAL A 321 -11.70 25.42 12.42
CA VAL A 321 -10.37 24.79 12.50
C VAL A 321 -10.53 23.37 13.01
N ALA A 322 -9.86 22.41 12.36
CA ALA A 322 -9.75 21.04 12.80
C ALA A 322 -8.29 20.57 12.67
N LEU A 323 -7.87 19.70 13.58
CA LEU A 323 -6.55 19.09 13.60
C LEU A 323 -6.70 17.56 13.47
N LEU A 324 -6.17 17.00 12.39
CA LEU A 324 -6.07 15.55 12.23
C LEU A 324 -4.77 15.05 12.85
N VAL A 325 -4.87 14.15 13.82
CA VAL A 325 -3.72 13.54 14.50
C VAL A 325 -3.75 12.02 14.35
N PRO A 326 -2.59 11.34 14.47
CA PRO A 326 -2.56 9.88 14.57
C PRO A 326 -3.51 9.39 15.66
N ARG A 327 -4.18 8.24 15.41
CA ARG A 327 -5.13 7.67 16.37
C ARG A 327 -4.46 7.39 17.70
N ASP A 328 -3.32 6.69 17.65
CA ASP A 328 -2.54 6.29 18.81
C ASP A 328 -1.07 6.76 18.62
N GLU A 329 -0.39 7.15 19.70
CA GLU A 329 0.99 7.65 19.67
C GLU A 329 2.06 6.61 20.08
N ASP A 330 1.62 5.37 20.36
CA ASP A 330 2.47 4.27 20.83
C ASP A 330 3.42 3.72 19.74
N ASP A 331 4.39 2.90 20.17
CA ASP A 331 5.40 2.33 19.30
C ASP A 331 4.81 1.38 18.22
N ALA A 332 3.78 0.58 18.55
CA ALA A 332 3.14 -0.32 17.59
C ALA A 332 2.42 0.47 16.48
N SER A 333 1.79 1.58 16.83
CA SER A 333 1.15 2.49 15.86
C SER A 333 2.17 3.20 14.98
N ARG A 334 3.31 3.63 15.54
CA ARG A 334 4.45 4.17 14.76
C ARG A 334 5.01 3.14 13.78
N VAL A 335 5.18 1.89 14.21
CA VAL A 335 5.63 0.80 13.34
C VAL A 335 4.59 0.46 12.27
N ALA A 336 3.29 0.47 12.60
CA ALA A 336 2.22 0.21 11.64
C ALA A 336 2.17 1.25 10.51
N ILE A 337 2.50 2.52 10.81
CA ILE A 337 2.64 3.57 9.79
C ILE A 337 3.77 3.25 8.81
N LEU A 338 4.91 2.76 9.31
CA LEU A 338 6.04 2.36 8.46
C LEU A 338 5.69 1.18 7.55
N LEU A 339 4.98 0.19 8.07
CA LEU A 339 4.47 -0.93 7.27
C LEU A 339 3.40 -0.50 6.25
N GLY A 340 2.83 0.71 6.40
CA GLY A 340 1.76 1.24 5.56
C GLY A 340 2.14 1.47 4.10
N ASP A 341 3.43 1.54 3.77
CA ASP A 341 3.89 1.54 2.38
C ASP A 341 3.62 0.19 1.69
N GLY A 342 3.45 -0.88 2.48
CA GLY A 342 3.27 -2.25 2.03
C GLY A 342 4.58 -2.91 1.56
N ALA A 343 5.72 -2.25 1.75
CA ALA A 343 7.02 -2.86 1.53
C ALA A 343 7.28 -3.98 2.54
N SER A 344 8.28 -4.80 2.23
CA SER A 344 8.73 -5.89 3.08
C SER A 344 9.86 -5.40 3.98
N TRP A 345 9.61 -5.34 5.28
CA TRP A 345 10.52 -4.76 6.26
C TRP A 345 11.16 -5.83 7.15
N SER A 346 12.45 -5.70 7.43
CA SER A 346 13.08 -6.40 8.56
C SER A 346 12.89 -5.61 9.85
N ALA A 347 12.95 -6.29 11.01
CA ALA A 347 12.90 -5.61 12.30
C ALA A 347 14.03 -4.59 12.50
N GLN A 348 15.17 -4.78 11.82
CA GLN A 348 16.29 -3.84 11.85
C GLN A 348 15.95 -2.55 11.09
N GLN A 349 15.43 -2.66 9.85
CA GLN A 349 15.04 -1.49 9.05
C GLN A 349 13.93 -0.68 9.73
N ILE A 350 12.99 -1.34 10.41
CA ILE A 350 11.98 -0.67 11.22
C ILE A 350 12.62 0.09 12.38
N ALA A 351 13.54 -0.53 13.12
CA ALA A 351 14.21 0.10 14.24
C ALA A 351 14.98 1.37 13.81
N GLU A 352 15.70 1.29 12.70
CA GLU A 352 16.42 2.42 12.11
C GLU A 352 15.46 3.53 11.65
N SER A 353 14.38 3.18 10.96
CA SER A 353 13.43 4.16 10.41
C SER A 353 12.56 4.83 11.47
N ALA A 354 12.19 4.09 12.52
CA ALA A 354 11.43 4.62 13.65
C ALA A 354 12.31 5.32 14.69
N GLY A 355 13.64 5.17 14.61
CA GLY A 355 14.57 5.71 15.61
C GLY A 355 14.44 5.03 16.99
N ILE A 356 14.09 3.74 17.03
CA ILE A 356 13.87 2.97 18.25
C ILE A 356 14.86 1.80 18.35
N SER A 357 14.97 1.19 19.54
CA SER A 357 15.80 -0.01 19.69
C SER A 357 15.22 -1.20 18.90
N LYS A 358 16.08 -2.11 18.41
CA LYS A 358 15.65 -3.33 17.72
C LYS A 358 14.69 -4.18 18.57
N ARG A 359 14.92 -4.25 19.89
CA ARG A 359 14.04 -4.98 20.82
C ARG A 359 12.66 -4.34 20.92
N THR A 360 12.58 -3.01 20.91
CA THR A 360 11.32 -2.26 20.87
C THR A 360 10.58 -2.53 19.57
N ALA A 361 11.26 -2.42 18.43
CA ALA A 361 10.70 -2.73 17.12
C ALA A 361 10.16 -4.17 17.05
N GLN A 362 10.90 -5.16 17.56
CA GLN A 362 10.46 -6.55 17.60
C GLN A 362 9.20 -6.76 18.45
N ARG A 363 9.11 -6.12 19.62
CA ARG A 363 7.91 -6.19 20.47
C ARG A 363 6.69 -5.58 19.78
N ALA A 364 6.85 -4.39 19.22
CA ALA A 364 5.80 -3.71 18.44
C ALA A 364 5.34 -4.57 17.25
N LEU A 365 6.29 -5.17 16.51
CA LEU A 365 5.98 -6.07 15.39
C LEU A 365 5.27 -7.35 15.85
N SER A 366 5.66 -7.94 16.98
CA SER A 366 4.96 -9.10 17.56
C SER A 366 3.51 -8.75 17.92
N GLU A 367 3.28 -7.62 18.58
CA GLU A 367 1.93 -7.15 18.91
C GLU A 367 1.07 -6.91 17.66
N LEU A 368 1.66 -6.31 16.62
CA LEU A 368 0.97 -6.14 15.34
C LEU A 368 0.66 -7.47 14.66
N VAL A 369 1.54 -8.47 14.75
CA VAL A 369 1.29 -9.81 14.21
C VAL A 369 0.17 -10.51 14.99
N ASP A 370 0.20 -10.45 16.32
CA ASP A 370 -0.77 -11.08 17.20
C ASP A 370 -2.17 -10.46 17.04
N SER A 371 -2.24 -9.15 16.80
CA SER A 371 -3.48 -8.43 16.48
C SER A 371 -3.91 -8.55 15.01
N GLY A 372 -3.16 -9.30 14.18
CA GLY A 372 -3.45 -9.47 12.75
C GLY A 372 -3.25 -8.20 11.91
N ARG A 373 -2.55 -7.18 12.44
CA ARG A 373 -2.18 -5.89 11.81
C ARG A 373 -0.80 -5.89 11.16
N ALA A 374 -0.07 -7.00 11.23
CA ALA A 374 1.14 -7.30 10.45
C ALA A 374 1.19 -8.78 10.08
N LEU A 375 1.82 -9.11 8.96
CA LEU A 375 2.13 -10.48 8.56
C LEU A 375 3.62 -10.72 8.74
N ARG A 376 3.98 -11.82 9.41
CA ARG A 376 5.37 -12.29 9.55
C ARG A 376 5.64 -13.43 8.57
N THR A 377 6.71 -13.31 7.80
CA THR A 377 7.07 -14.28 6.74
C THR A 377 8.56 -14.59 6.80
N GLY A 378 8.96 -15.78 6.31
CA GLY A 378 10.35 -16.24 6.34
C GLY A 378 10.84 -16.74 7.71
N GLY A 379 12.09 -17.20 7.76
CA GLY A 379 12.73 -17.77 8.94
C GLY A 379 14.13 -17.19 9.22
N GLY A 380 14.55 -17.22 10.48
CA GLY A 380 15.88 -16.76 10.91
C GLY A 380 16.23 -15.33 10.48
N ARG A 381 17.30 -15.18 9.70
CA ARG A 381 17.77 -13.88 9.17
C ARG A 381 16.87 -13.29 8.06
N ASN A 382 16.02 -14.13 7.46
CA ASN A 382 15.14 -13.76 6.36
C ASN A 382 13.72 -13.40 6.83
N VAL A 383 13.49 -13.24 8.14
CA VAL A 383 12.19 -12.79 8.65
C VAL A 383 11.87 -11.41 8.09
N ARG A 384 10.67 -11.27 7.54
CA ARG A 384 10.11 -10.04 7.00
C ARG A 384 8.71 -9.80 7.54
N TYR A 385 8.38 -8.53 7.71
CA TYR A 385 7.10 -8.04 8.17
C TYR A 385 6.49 -7.16 7.09
N THR A 386 5.21 -7.39 6.79
CA THR A 386 4.44 -6.57 5.85
C THR A 386 3.10 -6.22 6.49
N ARG A 387 2.44 -5.17 5.99
CA ARG A 387 1.03 -4.96 6.30
C ARG A 387 0.19 -6.15 5.82
N PRO A 388 -0.85 -6.58 6.56
CA PRO A 388 -1.83 -7.56 6.11
C PRO A 388 -2.58 -7.04 4.90
N GLY A 389 -2.98 -7.95 4.03
CA GLY A 389 -3.50 -7.59 2.72
C GLY A 389 -2.44 -6.94 1.84
N ALA A 390 -1.27 -7.60 1.72
CA ALA A 390 -0.07 -7.11 1.04
C ALA A 390 -0.38 -6.26 -0.21
N PRO A 391 0.38 -5.17 -0.45
CA PRO A 391 0.00 -4.19 -1.45
C PRO A 391 -0.03 -4.87 -2.80
N ILE A 392 -1.19 -4.89 -3.45
CA ILE A 392 -1.43 -5.45 -4.77
C ILE A 392 -0.80 -6.84 -4.90
N ALA A 393 -1.46 -7.86 -4.37
CA ALA A 393 -1.40 -9.19 -4.97
C ALA A 393 0.01 -9.82 -5.12
N SER A 394 1.01 -9.50 -4.26
CA SER A 394 2.41 -10.01 -4.42
C SER A 394 2.56 -11.51 -4.59
N ARG A 395 1.64 -12.27 -3.98
CA ARG A 395 1.66 -13.73 -4.02
C ARG A 395 0.60 -14.29 -4.98
N MET A 396 -0.30 -13.43 -5.46
CA MET A 396 -1.45 -13.77 -6.28
C MET A 396 -1.25 -13.42 -7.76
N LEU A 397 -0.17 -12.71 -8.10
CA LEU A 397 0.13 -12.38 -9.51
C LEU A 397 0.71 -13.59 -10.28
N LEU A 398 1.24 -14.58 -9.56
CA LEU A 398 1.64 -15.87 -10.11
C LEU A 398 0.47 -16.80 -10.49
N LEU A 399 -0.77 -16.48 -10.08
CA LEU A 399 -1.98 -17.22 -10.49
C LEU A 399 -2.20 -17.11 -12.01
N GLY A 400 -1.61 -16.08 -12.63
CA GLY A 400 -1.51 -15.82 -14.07
C GLY A 400 -0.82 -16.92 -14.89
N LEU A 401 0.20 -17.53 -14.29
CA LEU A 401 1.30 -18.17 -15.03
C LEU A 401 1.08 -19.66 -15.29
N ALA A 402 -0.01 -20.22 -14.76
CA ALA A 402 -0.44 -21.57 -15.08
C ALA A 402 -0.59 -21.74 -16.61
N PRO A 403 -0.05 -22.81 -17.22
CA PRO A 403 -0.34 -23.20 -18.61
C PRO A 403 -1.83 -23.06 -18.91
N ASP A 404 -2.20 -22.55 -20.09
CA ASP A 404 -3.59 -22.66 -20.53
C ASP A 404 -3.94 -24.14 -20.56
N VAL A 405 -4.68 -24.60 -19.57
CA VAL A 405 -5.35 -25.87 -19.68
C VAL A 405 -6.66 -25.55 -20.33
N ALA A 406 -6.72 -25.76 -21.64
CA ALA A 406 -7.95 -25.63 -22.41
C ALA A 406 -9.12 -26.21 -21.59
N SER A 407 -10.12 -25.37 -21.36
CA SER A 407 -11.43 -25.77 -20.89
C SER A 407 -12.11 -26.56 -22.01
N ASN A 408 -11.72 -27.83 -22.17
CA ASN A 408 -12.47 -28.81 -22.96
C ASN A 408 -13.74 -29.19 -22.16
N GLU A 409 -14.67 -28.25 -22.02
CA GLU A 409 -16.03 -28.55 -21.51
C GLU A 409 -17.15 -27.89 -22.32
N SER A 410 -16.84 -27.22 -23.45
CA SER A 410 -17.89 -26.55 -24.26
C SER A 410 -18.10 -27.07 -25.68
N GLU A 411 -17.43 -28.14 -26.14
CA GLU A 411 -17.67 -28.69 -27.49
C GLU A 411 -18.32 -30.09 -27.54
N ASP A 412 -18.58 -30.74 -26.40
CA ASP A 412 -19.17 -32.09 -26.38
C ASP A 412 -20.67 -32.11 -25.98
N LYS A 413 -21.37 -30.97 -26.12
CA LYS A 413 -22.83 -30.86 -25.89
C LYS A 413 -23.62 -30.35 -27.10
N ALA A 414 -23.14 -30.62 -28.30
CA ALA A 414 -23.96 -30.54 -29.51
C ALA A 414 -23.79 -31.84 -30.32
N SER A 415 -24.41 -32.91 -29.82
CA SER A 415 -24.95 -33.96 -30.68
C SER A 415 -26.32 -33.54 -31.19
#